data_AF-A0A371PWF4-F1
#
_entry.id   AF-A0A371PWF4-F1
#
_cell.length_a   1.000
_cell.length_b   1.000
_cell.length_c   1.000
_cell.angle_alpha   90.00
_cell.angle_beta   90.00
_cell.angle_gamma   90.00
#
_symmetry.space_group_name_H-M   'P 1'
#
loop_
_entity.id
_entity.type
_entity.pdbx_description
1 polymer ?
#
loop_
_entity_poly.entity_id
_entity_poly.type
_entity_poly.pdbx_seq_one_letter_code
_entity_poly.pdbx_strand_id
1 'polypeptide(L)'
;MTRRAKSLKANGYVIGYLAAPDISQHRRWDLIDGSRYGDQDDALRPRIILIWVADAYRRQRVGATLVQTLADGFGCQVADVSWSSPISDAGGRLARRLSSDGIWVS
;
A
#
# COMPACT_ATOMS: atom_id res chain seq x y z
N MET A 1 6.02 10.65 14.57
CA MET A 1 5.29 9.96 13.48
C MET A 1 5.61 10.64 12.17
N THR A 2 6.45 10.01 11.34
CA THR A 2 6.80 10.53 10.02
C THR A 2 5.66 10.27 9.04
N ARG A 3 5.40 11.18 8.11
CA ARG A 3 4.38 11.03 7.06
C ARG A 3 5.03 11.14 5.69
N ARG A 4 4.66 10.23 4.80
CA ARG A 4 5.13 10.16 3.42
C ARG A 4 3.97 10.38 2.48
N ALA A 5 4.22 11.11 1.42
CA ALA A 5 3.29 11.25 0.31
C ALA A 5 4.03 11.02 -1.01
N LYS A 6 3.39 10.33 -1.94
CA LYS A 6 3.86 10.13 -3.31
C LYS A 6 2.79 10.59 -4.27
N SER A 7 3.20 11.26 -5.34
CA SER A 7 2.29 11.63 -6.43
C SER A 7 2.93 11.30 -7.75
N LEU A 8 2.12 10.84 -8.70
CA LEU A 8 2.53 10.61 -10.07
C LEU A 8 1.81 11.61 -10.96
N LYS A 9 2.56 12.25 -11.86
CA LYS A 9 2.04 13.23 -12.80
C LYS A 9 2.17 12.75 -14.25
N ALA A 10 1.20 13.07 -15.07
CA ALA A 10 1.26 12.96 -16.53
C ALA A 10 0.67 14.22 -17.15
N ASN A 11 1.33 14.78 -18.16
CA ASN A 11 0.91 16.00 -18.84
C ASN A 11 0.63 17.18 -17.87
N GLY A 12 1.41 17.29 -16.79
CA GLY A 12 1.23 18.32 -15.76
C GLY A 12 0.16 18.03 -14.70
N TYR A 13 -0.70 17.02 -14.89
CA TYR A 13 -1.78 16.67 -13.98
C TYR A 13 -1.38 15.54 -13.04
N VAL A 14 -1.85 15.59 -11.78
CA VAL A 14 -1.70 14.47 -10.83
C VAL A 14 -2.66 13.36 -11.23
N ILE A 15 -2.13 12.21 -11.62
CA ILE A 15 -2.89 11.04 -12.05
C ILE A 15 -2.95 9.96 -10.97
N GLY A 16 -2.16 10.11 -9.91
CA GLY A 16 -2.18 9.22 -8.77
C GLY A 16 -1.55 9.86 -7.54
N TYR A 17 -2.05 9.47 -6.37
CA TYR A 17 -1.62 9.98 -5.08
C TYR A 17 -1.64 8.87 -4.03
N LEU A 18 -0.65 8.87 -3.15
CA LEU A 18 -0.54 7.97 -2.02
C LEU A 18 -0.11 8.75 -0.79
N ALA A 19 -0.75 8.47 0.36
CA ALA A 19 -0.33 8.94 1.67
C ALA A 19 -0.10 7.76 2.62
N ALA A 20 1.03 7.79 3.33
CA ALA A 20 1.40 6.75 4.28
C ALA A 20 2.18 7.32 5.48
N PRO A 21 1.61 7.30 6.70
CA PRO A 21 2.41 7.43 7.90
C PRO A 21 3.27 6.19 8.17
N ASP A 22 4.43 6.40 8.77
CA ASP A 22 5.27 5.34 9.32
C ASP A 22 4.74 5.00 10.73
N ILE A 23 4.36 3.74 10.97
CA ILE A 23 3.80 3.25 12.24
C ILE A 23 4.39 1.88 12.59
N SER A 24 4.20 1.44 13.83
CA SER A 24 4.42 0.05 14.28
C SER A 24 3.08 -0.68 14.47
N GLN A 25 3.11 -1.90 15.02
CA GLN A 25 1.94 -2.71 15.36
C GLN A 25 1.11 -3.10 14.14
N HIS A 26 1.64 -4.07 13.40
CA HIS A 26 1.02 -4.63 12.21
C HIS A 26 0.63 -6.07 12.45
N ARG A 27 -0.40 -6.52 11.74
CA ARG A 27 -0.76 -7.94 11.67
C ARG A 27 -0.70 -8.41 10.23
N ARG A 28 -0.21 -9.62 10.00
CA ARG A 28 -0.25 -10.23 8.68
C ARG A 28 -1.68 -10.68 8.37
N TRP A 29 -2.22 -10.27 7.23
CA TRP A 29 -3.48 -10.78 6.70
C TRP A 29 -3.17 -11.64 5.48
N ASP A 30 -3.45 -12.94 5.60
CA ASP A 30 -3.41 -13.85 4.48
C ASP A 30 -4.61 -13.60 3.56
N LEU A 31 -4.32 -13.22 2.32
CA LEU A 31 -5.33 -12.91 1.32
C LEU A 31 -5.75 -14.14 0.51
N ILE A 32 -5.10 -15.29 0.70
CA ILE A 32 -5.39 -16.56 0.03
C ILE A 32 -6.49 -17.30 0.81
N ASP A 33 -6.28 -17.54 2.10
CA ASP A 33 -7.20 -18.34 2.92
C ASP A 33 -8.32 -17.52 3.59
N GLY A 34 -8.25 -16.19 3.48
CA GLY A 34 -9.21 -15.27 4.11
C GLY A 34 -9.18 -15.28 5.64
N SER A 35 -8.28 -16.06 6.24
CA SER A 35 -8.03 -16.12 7.67
C SER A 35 -7.55 -14.75 8.15
N ARG A 36 -8.28 -14.19 9.11
CA ARG A 36 -8.00 -12.85 9.63
C ARG A 36 -6.87 -12.94 10.66
N TYR A 37 -5.80 -12.19 10.39
CA TYR A 37 -4.75 -11.80 11.33
C TYR A 37 -3.90 -12.97 11.87
N GLY A 38 -2.81 -13.27 11.17
CA GLY A 38 -1.70 -14.11 11.65
C GLY A 38 -0.73 -13.32 12.54
N ASP A 39 0.57 -13.50 12.33
CA ASP A 39 1.63 -12.93 13.16
C ASP A 39 1.50 -11.40 13.34
N GLN A 40 1.68 -10.96 14.59
CA GLN A 40 1.83 -9.56 14.93
C GLN A 40 3.32 -9.19 14.87
N ASP A 41 3.63 -8.04 14.29
CA ASP A 41 4.97 -7.49 14.25
C ASP A 41 4.97 -5.99 14.58
N ASP A 42 5.94 -5.57 15.37
CA ASP A 42 6.14 -4.18 15.80
C ASP A 42 7.17 -3.43 14.95
N ALA A 43 7.72 -4.03 13.89
CA ALA A 43 8.63 -3.31 13.01
C ALA A 43 7.94 -2.11 12.35
N LEU A 44 8.66 -0.98 12.32
CA LEU A 44 8.19 0.26 11.74
C LEU A 44 8.00 0.09 10.22
N ARG A 45 6.80 0.36 9.70
CA ARG A 45 6.48 0.28 8.27
C ARG A 45 5.68 1.49 7.81
N PRO A 46 5.79 1.88 6.54
CA PRO A 46 4.85 2.82 5.96
C PRO A 46 3.48 2.13 5.83
N ARG A 47 2.44 2.70 6.45
CA ARG A 47 1.05 2.26 6.31
C ARG A 47 0.30 3.14 5.32
N ILE A 48 -0.12 2.59 4.19
CA ILE A 48 -1.01 3.26 3.24
C ILE A 48 -2.35 3.55 3.92
N ILE A 49 -2.66 4.83 4.12
CA ILE A 49 -3.96 5.31 4.59
C ILE A 49 -4.85 5.79 3.42
N LEU A 50 -4.22 6.14 2.30
CA LEU A 50 -4.90 6.55 1.09
C LEU A 50 -4.03 6.18 -0.11
N ILE A 51 -4.64 5.53 -1.10
CA ILE A 51 -4.11 5.41 -2.44
C ILE A 51 -5.23 5.68 -3.43
N TRP A 52 -4.98 6.60 -4.35
CA TRP A 52 -5.92 7.01 -5.38
C TRP A 52 -5.23 7.05 -6.74
N VAL A 53 -5.97 6.62 -7.76
CA VAL A 53 -5.57 6.68 -9.17
C VAL A 53 -6.75 7.22 -9.95
N ALA A 54 -6.50 8.25 -10.76
CA ALA A 54 -7.46 8.80 -11.71
C ALA A 54 -8.02 7.69 -12.58
N ASP A 55 -9.34 7.67 -12.78
CA ASP A 55 -10.03 6.51 -13.36
C ASP A 55 -9.50 6.14 -14.75
N ALA A 56 -9.27 7.14 -15.61
CA ALA A 56 -8.67 6.99 -16.94
C ALA A 56 -7.26 6.38 -16.94
N TYR A 57 -6.56 6.42 -15.80
CA TYR A 57 -5.19 5.90 -15.63
C TYR A 57 -5.15 4.61 -14.78
N ARG A 58 -6.30 4.06 -14.39
CA ARG A 58 -6.35 2.78 -13.69
C ARG A 58 -5.89 1.65 -14.61
N ARG A 59 -5.40 0.56 -14.00
CA ARG A 59 -4.82 -0.61 -14.67
C ARG A 59 -3.55 -0.34 -15.49
N GLN A 60 -3.07 0.90 -15.56
CA GLN A 60 -1.80 1.28 -16.20
C GLN A 60 -0.62 1.28 -15.20
N ARG A 61 -0.64 0.38 -14.22
CA ARG A 61 0.38 0.22 -13.17
C ARG A 61 0.65 1.43 -12.27
N VAL A 62 -0.05 2.57 -12.42
CA VAL A 62 0.11 3.78 -11.57
C VAL A 62 0.09 3.46 -10.07
N GLY A 63 -0.90 2.69 -9.61
CA GLY A 63 -0.99 2.30 -8.20
C GLY A 63 0.21 1.47 -7.73
N ALA A 64 0.68 0.55 -8.57
CA ALA A 64 1.87 -0.26 -8.27
C ALA A 64 3.14 0.60 -8.22
N THR A 65 3.29 1.54 -9.14
CA THR A 65 4.41 2.50 -9.15
C THR A 65 4.42 3.35 -7.88
N LEU A 66 3.26 3.87 -7.44
CA LEU A 66 3.18 4.65 -6.20
C LEU A 66 3.63 3.85 -4.97
N VAL A 67 3.22 2.57 -4.87
CA VAL A 67 3.63 1.70 -3.75
C VAL A 67 5.11 1.34 -3.83
N GLN A 68 5.63 1.06 -5.03
CA GLN A 68 7.06 0.83 -5.23
C GLN A 68 7.89 2.04 -4.78
N THR A 69 7.54 3.26 -5.24
CA THR A 69 8.26 4.48 -4.85
C THR A 69 8.14 4.79 -3.35
N LEU A 70 7.05 4.36 -2.71
CA LEU A 70 6.92 4.43 -1.25
C LEU A 70 7.93 3.48 -0.58
N ALA A 71 7.95 2.21 -0.98
CA ALA A 71 8.83 1.18 -0.43
C ALA A 71 10.30 1.56 -0.62
N ASP A 72 10.70 1.96 -1.83
CA ASP A 72 12.06 2.42 -2.14
C ASP A 72 12.46 3.62 -1.29
N GLY A 73 11.53 4.58 -1.11
CA GLY A 73 11.78 5.77 -0.30
C GLY A 73 11.83 5.52 1.20
N PHE A 74 11.30 4.38 1.66
CA PHE A 74 11.41 3.92 3.05
C PHE A 74 12.64 3.02 3.24
N GLY A 75 13.04 2.27 2.21
CA GLY A 75 14.10 1.27 2.27
C GLY A 75 13.59 -0.13 2.63
N CYS A 76 12.37 -0.49 2.25
CA CYS A 76 11.79 -1.82 2.46
C CYS A 76 11.29 -2.47 1.16
N GLN A 77 10.87 -3.73 1.23
CA GLN A 77 10.21 -4.37 0.09
C GLN A 77 8.74 -3.93 -0.01
N VAL A 78 8.16 -4.01 -1.21
CA VAL A 78 6.72 -3.74 -1.41
C VAL A 78 5.83 -4.60 -0.51
N ALA A 79 6.24 -5.85 -0.26
CA ALA A 79 5.53 -6.78 0.61
C ALA A 79 5.53 -6.38 2.11
N ASP A 80 6.43 -5.47 2.51
CA ASP A 80 6.51 -4.91 3.87
C ASP A 80 5.61 -3.70 4.07
N VAL A 81 5.05 -3.13 3.00
CA VAL A 81 4.15 -1.99 3.11
C VAL A 81 2.83 -2.43 3.74
N SER A 82 2.40 -1.70 4.77
CA SER A 82 1.15 -1.97 5.48
C SER A 82 -0.02 -1.22 4.85
N TRP A 83 -1.23 -1.73 5.04
CA TRP A 83 -2.48 -1.14 4.57
C TRP A 83 -3.39 -0.80 5.75
N SER A 84 -4.02 0.36 5.73
CA SER A 84 -5.08 0.66 6.69
C SER A 84 -6.30 -0.21 6.42
N SER A 85 -6.85 -0.82 7.47
CA SER A 85 -8.13 -1.51 7.38
C SER A 85 -9.31 -0.59 7.78
N PRO A 86 -10.49 -0.72 7.15
CA PRO A 86 -10.83 -1.62 6.04
C PRO A 86 -10.23 -1.17 4.69
N ILE A 87 -9.94 -2.15 3.82
CA ILE A 87 -9.42 -1.90 2.46
C ILE A 87 -10.58 -1.93 1.46
N SER A 88 -10.64 -0.96 0.55
CA SER A 88 -11.62 -0.96 -0.55
C SER A 88 -11.38 -2.12 -1.54
N ASP A 89 -12.40 -2.52 -2.31
CA ASP A 89 -12.24 -3.59 -3.32
C ASP A 89 -11.12 -3.32 -4.33
N ALA A 90 -11.00 -2.07 -4.77
CA ALA A 90 -9.92 -1.65 -5.67
C ALA A 90 -8.55 -1.73 -5.00
N GLY A 91 -8.46 -1.31 -3.73
CA GLY A 91 -7.27 -1.47 -2.90
C GLY A 91 -6.89 -2.93 -2.72
N GLY A 92 -7.84 -3.80 -2.40
CA GLY A 92 -7.61 -5.23 -2.21
C GLY A 92 -7.12 -5.93 -3.47
N ARG A 93 -7.64 -5.55 -4.65
CA ARG A 93 -7.11 -6.04 -5.95
C ARG A 93 -5.67 -5.59 -6.19
N LEU A 94 -5.33 -4.35 -5.85
CA LEU A 94 -3.96 -3.86 -5.96
C LEU A 94 -3.03 -4.59 -4.97
N ALA A 95 -3.45 -4.71 -3.71
CA ALA A 95 -2.72 -5.39 -2.65
C ALA A 95 -2.38 -6.84 -3.03
N ARG A 96 -3.36 -7.63 -3.48
CA ARG A 96 -3.16 -9.01 -3.96
C ARG A 96 -2.21 -9.10 -5.15
N ARG A 97 -2.20 -8.10 -6.02
CA ARG A 97 -1.30 -8.05 -7.17
C ARG A 97 0.16 -7.78 -6.76
N LEU A 98 0.35 -7.04 -5.68
CA LEU A 98 1.67 -6.63 -5.19
C LEU A 98 2.29 -7.65 -4.24
N SER A 99 1.47 -8.41 -3.53
CA SER A 99 1.91 -9.46 -2.62
C SER A 99 0.89 -10.61 -2.68
N SER A 100 1.29 -11.70 -3.33
CA SER A 100 0.46 -12.92 -3.42
C SER A 100 0.28 -13.58 -2.07
N ASP A 101 1.28 -13.46 -1.19
CA ASP A 101 1.40 -14.23 0.05
C ASP A 101 0.78 -13.47 1.26
N GLY A 102 -0.17 -12.57 0.99
CA GLY A 102 -0.82 -11.73 2.00
C GLY A 102 -0.19 -10.34 2.17
N ILE A 103 -0.73 -9.55 3.10
CA ILE A 103 -0.31 -8.16 3.34
C ILE A 103 -0.24 -7.83 4.82
N TRP A 104 0.47 -6.77 5.19
CA TRP A 104 0.41 -6.20 6.53
C TRP A 104 -0.78 -5.24 6.66
N VAL A 105 -1.48 -5.29 7.80
CA VAL A 105 -2.60 -4.41 8.11
C VAL A 105 -2.51 -3.84 9.54
N SER A 106 -3.03 -2.63 9.71
CA SER A 106 -3.12 -1.88 10.97
C SER A 106 -4.26 -0.87 10.91
#